data_AF-A0A842PD13-F1
#
_entry.id   AF-A0A842PD13-F1
#
_cell.length_a   1.000
_cell.length_b   1.000
_cell.length_c   1.000
_cell.angle_alpha   90.00
_cell.angle_beta   90.00
_cell.angle_gamma   90.00
#
_symmetry.space_group_name_H-M   'P 1'
#
loop_
_entity.id
_entity.type
_entity.pdbx_description
1 polymer ?
#
loop_
_entity_poly.entity_id
_entity_poly.type
_entity_poly.pdbx_seq_one_letter_code
_entity_poly.pdbx_strand_id
1 'polypeptide(L)'
;MLRIADEPHVKPLIDIPRMSELSQGMISDCLKAFSTGDIKMLEDFSERDDVIDALFDQVRRELMMIMIENPRCIANASHLLFVALHLERIGDHACNIASRIIYMVTGEKRKLE
;
A
#
# COMPACT_ATOMS: atom_id res chain seq x y z
N MET A 1 -15.12 11.57 -11.36
CA MET A 1 -14.37 12.80 -11.66
C MET A 1 -13.24 12.88 -10.62
N LEU A 2 -11.98 12.80 -11.03
CA LEU A 2 -10.83 12.94 -10.12
C LEU A 2 -10.79 14.38 -9.60
N ARG A 3 -11.39 14.63 -8.43
CA ARG A 3 -11.55 15.97 -7.85
C ARG A 3 -10.24 16.72 -7.59
N ILE A 4 -9.13 16.01 -7.48
CA ILE A 4 -7.82 16.54 -7.08
C ILE A 4 -6.78 16.57 -8.22
N ALA A 5 -7.17 16.24 -9.45
CA ALA A 5 -6.23 16.18 -10.57
C ALA A 5 -5.76 17.57 -11.04
N ASP A 6 -6.66 18.56 -10.99
CA ASP A 6 -6.39 19.93 -11.45
C ASP A 6 -6.09 20.92 -10.31
N GLU A 7 -6.10 20.45 -9.07
CA GLU A 7 -5.82 21.26 -7.89
C GLU A 7 -4.36 21.08 -7.44
N PRO A 8 -3.67 22.14 -6.99
CA PRO A 8 -2.34 22.01 -6.42
C PRO A 8 -2.35 21.01 -5.27
N HIS A 9 -1.46 20.03 -5.32
CA HIS A 9 -1.33 19.06 -4.23
C HIS A 9 -0.95 19.76 -2.92
N VAL A 10 -1.54 19.30 -1.83
CA VAL A 10 -1.28 19.83 -0.48
C VAL A 10 0.17 19.60 -0.02
N LYS A 11 0.86 18.62 -0.62
CA LYS A 11 2.30 18.37 -0.49
C LYS A 11 2.83 17.71 -1.77
N PRO A 12 4.16 17.75 -2.03
CA PRO A 12 4.78 16.92 -3.06
C PRO A 12 4.48 15.44 -2.84
N LEU A 13 4.15 14.73 -3.92
CA LEU A 13 3.81 13.30 -3.89
C LEU A 13 5.08 12.45 -4.01
N ILE A 14 5.79 12.26 -2.91
CA ILE A 14 7.00 11.41 -2.86
C ILE A 14 6.63 10.01 -2.36
N ASP A 15 5.96 9.94 -1.20
CA ASP A 15 5.68 8.66 -0.53
C ASP A 15 4.53 7.89 -1.19
N ILE A 16 3.54 8.61 -1.74
CA ILE A 16 2.36 8.00 -2.38
C ILE A 16 2.76 7.16 -3.62
N PRO A 17 3.56 7.68 -4.59
CA PRO A 17 4.07 6.85 -5.67
C PRO A 17 4.85 5.64 -5.18
N ARG A 18 5.69 5.79 -4.14
CA ARG A 18 6.45 4.68 -3.58
C ARG A 18 5.56 3.58 -2.98
N MET A 19 4.51 3.95 -2.23
CA MET A 19 3.51 3.00 -1.75
C MET A 19 2.78 2.31 -2.93
N SER A 20 2.51 3.05 -4.01
CA SER A 20 1.86 2.52 -5.20
C SER A 20 2.74 1.51 -5.95
N GLU A 21 4.04 1.78 -6.09
CA GLU A 21 4.99 0.87 -6.72
C GLU A 21 5.15 -0.42 -5.91
N LEU A 22 5.28 -0.33 -4.59
CA LEU A 22 5.38 -1.49 -3.70
C LEU A 22 4.12 -2.36 -3.77
N SER A 23 2.94 -1.75 -3.58
CA SER A 23 1.67 -2.48 -3.61
C SER A 23 1.39 -3.13 -4.97
N GLN A 24 1.66 -2.44 -6.08
CA GLN A 24 1.56 -3.03 -7.42
C GLN A 24 2.55 -4.19 -7.63
N GLY A 25 3.78 -4.05 -7.14
CA GLY A 25 4.78 -5.12 -7.17
C GLY A 25 4.33 -6.37 -6.43
N MET A 26 3.80 -6.22 -5.21
CA MET A 26 3.28 -7.35 -4.43
C MET A 26 2.12 -8.05 -5.14
N ILE A 27 1.19 -7.31 -5.75
CA ILE A 27 0.11 -7.92 -6.54
C ILE A 27 0.64 -8.65 -7.78
N SER A 28 1.63 -8.07 -8.48
CA SER A 28 2.28 -8.71 -9.63
C SER A 28 2.96 -10.03 -9.23
N ASP A 29 3.69 -10.03 -8.12
CA ASP A 29 4.36 -11.22 -7.60
C ASP A 29 3.35 -12.30 -7.18
N CYS A 30 2.23 -11.93 -6.57
CA CYS A 30 1.11 -12.86 -6.31
C CYS A 30 0.60 -13.52 -7.59
N LEU A 31 0.35 -12.75 -8.67
CA LEU A 31 -0.14 -13.30 -9.94
C LEU A 31 0.88 -14.24 -10.59
N LYS A 32 2.18 -13.89 -10.50
CA LYS A 32 3.26 -14.70 -11.03
C LYS A 32 3.46 -15.98 -10.24
N ALA A 33 3.47 -15.92 -8.91
CA ALA A 33 3.54 -17.09 -8.05
C ALA A 33 2.33 -18.02 -8.25
N PHE A 34 1.13 -17.47 -8.39
CA PHE A 34 -0.09 -18.25 -8.65
C PHE A 34 -0.02 -19.00 -9.98
N SER A 35 0.47 -18.36 -11.04
CA SER A 35 0.54 -18.97 -12.39
C SER A 35 1.70 -19.96 -12.56
N THR A 36 2.80 -19.78 -11.84
CA THR A 36 4.02 -20.60 -11.99
C THR A 36 4.21 -21.63 -10.89
N GLY A 37 3.57 -21.46 -9.74
CA GLY A 37 3.84 -22.23 -8.52
C GLY A 37 5.16 -21.87 -7.83
N ASP A 38 5.91 -20.88 -8.32
CA ASP A 38 7.15 -20.41 -7.69
C ASP A 38 6.84 -19.42 -6.56
N ILE A 39 6.93 -19.89 -5.32
CA ILE A 39 6.60 -19.09 -4.12
C ILE A 39 7.79 -18.33 -3.54
N LYS A 40 8.99 -18.43 -4.12
CA LYS A 40 10.18 -17.73 -3.59
C LYS A 40 10.03 -16.21 -3.60
N MET A 41 9.30 -15.69 -4.59
CA MET A 41 9.02 -14.25 -4.70
C MET A 41 8.05 -13.73 -3.63
N LEU A 42 7.46 -14.62 -2.81
CA LEU A 42 6.54 -14.26 -1.73
C LEU A 42 7.23 -14.23 -0.35
N GLU A 43 8.53 -14.51 -0.29
CA GLU A 43 9.26 -14.66 0.99
C GLU A 43 9.42 -13.36 1.77
N ASP A 44 9.51 -12.22 1.07
CA ASP A 44 9.77 -10.89 1.62
C ASP A 44 8.50 -10.01 1.74
N PHE A 45 7.31 -10.63 1.65
CA PHE A 45 6.05 -9.90 1.65
C PHE A 45 5.76 -9.18 2.96
N SER A 46 6.09 -9.79 4.11
CA SER A 46 5.91 -9.16 5.42
C SER A 46 6.76 -7.90 5.53
N GLU A 47 8.01 -7.94 5.06
CA GLU A 47 8.93 -6.82 5.10
C GLU A 47 8.50 -5.70 4.15
N ARG A 48 7.90 -6.03 3.00
CA ARG A 48 7.35 -5.02 2.08
C ARG A 48 6.10 -4.36 2.66
N ASP A 49 5.25 -5.12 3.34
CA ASP A 49 4.05 -4.61 4.01
C ASP A 49 4.42 -3.67 5.16
N ASP A 50 5.41 -4.05 5.99
CA ASP A 50 5.98 -3.19 7.04
C ASP A 50 6.46 -1.83 6.47
N VAL A 51 7.04 -1.84 5.26
CA VAL A 51 7.46 -0.60 4.59
C VAL A 51 6.26 0.23 4.13
N ILE A 52 5.21 -0.39 3.61
CA ILE A 52 3.99 0.31 3.21
C ILE A 52 3.31 0.92 4.46
N ASP A 53 3.23 0.17 5.56
CA ASP A 53 2.71 0.64 6.84
C ASP A 53 3.48 1.84 7.35
N ALA A 54 4.82 1.76 7.39
CA ALA A 54 5.66 2.87 7.81
C ALA A 54 5.45 4.13 6.95
N LEU A 55 5.31 3.97 5.63
CA LEU A 55 5.02 5.06 4.71
C LEU A 55 3.62 5.64 4.92
N PHE A 56 2.60 4.81 5.10
CA PHE A 56 1.25 5.24 5.42
C PHE A 56 1.25 6.11 6.68
N ASP A 57 1.95 5.63 7.70
CA ASP A 57 1.98 6.28 9.01
C ASP A 57 2.70 7.64 8.96
N GLN A 58 3.76 7.74 8.16
CA GLN A 58 4.44 9.00 7.87
C GLN A 58 3.50 9.97 7.13
N VAL A 59 2.90 9.53 6.02
CA VAL A 59 1.97 10.35 5.22
C VAL A 59 0.81 10.84 6.07
N ARG A 60 0.23 9.97 6.90
CA ARG A 60 -0.86 10.29 7.81
C ARG A 60 -0.48 11.41 8.78
N ARG A 61 0.69 11.30 9.43
CA ARG A 61 1.18 12.35 10.36
C ARG A 61 1.36 13.69 9.67
N GLU A 62 1.96 13.70 8.49
CA GLU A 62 2.19 14.93 7.74
C GLU A 62 0.88 15.58 7.27
N LEU A 63 -0.06 14.78 6.77
CA LEU A 63 -1.37 15.29 6.34
C LEU A 63 -2.17 15.84 7.53
N MET A 64 -2.09 15.22 8.71
CA MET A 64 -2.71 15.77 9.92
C MET A 64 -2.11 17.13 10.29
N MET A 65 -0.79 17.29 10.23
CA MET A 65 -0.14 18.58 10.48
C MET A 65 -0.60 19.65 9.48
N ILE A 66 -0.65 19.34 8.19
CA ILE A 66 -1.14 20.25 7.15
C ILE A 66 -2.59 20.68 7.41
N MET A 67 -3.46 19.75 7.83
CA MET A 67 -4.85 20.04 8.18
C MET A 67 -4.98 20.96 9.40
N ILE A 68 -4.10 20.80 10.39
CA ILE A 68 -4.06 21.63 11.60
C ILE A 68 -3.58 23.05 11.25
N GLU A 69 -2.52 23.17 10.44
CA GLU A 69 -1.93 24.46 10.06
C GLU A 69 -2.83 25.25 9.11
N ASN A 70 -3.53 24.58 8.19
CA ASN A 70 -4.44 25.22 7.25
C ASN A 70 -5.74 24.40 7.06
N PRO A 71 -6.79 24.69 7.85
CA PRO A 71 -8.07 23.99 7.77
C PRO A 71 -8.75 24.02 6.39
N ARG A 72 -8.40 24.98 5.51
CA ARG A 72 -8.93 25.03 4.13
C ARG A 72 -8.46 23.84 3.29
N CYS A 73 -7.34 23.21 3.65
CA CYS A 73 -6.79 22.06 2.95
C CYS A 73 -7.41 20.72 3.39
N ILE A 74 -8.32 20.71 4.37
CA ILE A 74 -8.86 19.46 4.96
C ILE A 74 -9.42 18.53 3.89
N ALA A 75 -10.28 19.01 2.99
CA ALA A 75 -10.88 18.16 1.96
C ALA A 75 -9.82 17.48 1.07
N ASN A 76 -8.84 18.24 0.58
CA ASN A 76 -7.80 17.73 -0.32
C ASN A 76 -6.82 16.80 0.39
N ALA A 77 -6.42 17.15 1.61
CA ALA A 77 -5.57 16.30 2.43
C ALA A 77 -6.29 15.00 2.84
N SER A 78 -7.61 15.03 3.07
CA SER A 78 -8.40 13.83 3.35
C SER A 78 -8.48 12.92 2.13
N HIS A 79 -8.64 13.47 0.93
CA HIS A 79 -8.59 12.67 -0.31
C HIS A 79 -7.24 11.96 -0.46
N LEU A 80 -6.14 12.64 -0.17
CA LEU A 80 -4.81 12.04 -0.25
C LEU A 80 -4.58 10.99 0.85
N LEU A 81 -5.12 11.22 2.06
CA LEU A 81 -5.09 10.25 3.14
C LEU A 81 -5.85 8.96 2.76
N PHE A 82 -7.00 9.08 2.08
CA PHE A 82 -7.72 7.90 1.59
C PHE A 82 -6.93 7.14 0.53
N VAL A 83 -6.21 7.83 -0.36
CA VAL A 83 -5.32 7.16 -1.31
C VAL A 83 -4.24 6.36 -0.57
N ALA A 84 -3.57 6.97 0.41
CA ALA A 84 -2.57 6.28 1.24
C ALA A 84 -3.14 5.05 1.95
N LEU A 85 -4.32 5.20 2.57
CA LEU A 85 -5.03 4.11 3.25
C LEU A 85 -5.38 2.97 2.29
N HIS A 86 -5.82 3.29 1.08
CA HIS A 86 -6.15 2.24 0.10
C HIS A 86 -4.90 1.52 -0.40
N LEU A 87 -3.75 2.19 -0.50
CA LEU A 87 -2.48 1.55 -0.85
C LEU A 87 -1.99 0.61 0.26
N GLU A 88 -2.12 1.01 1.54
CA GLU A 88 -1.83 0.14 2.69
C GLU A 88 -2.68 -1.12 2.69
N ARG A 89 -4.01 -0.98 2.54
CA ARG A 89 -4.90 -2.14 2.42
C ARG A 89 -4.60 -3.07 1.24
N ILE A 90 -4.05 -2.54 0.15
CA ILE A 90 -3.63 -3.39 -0.98
C ILE A 90 -2.41 -4.24 -0.58
N GLY A 91 -1.48 -3.69 0.21
CA GLY A 91 -0.35 -4.42 0.80
C GLY A 91 -0.83 -5.60 1.66
N ASP A 92 -1.67 -5.32 2.66
CA ASP A 92 -2.27 -6.33 3.54
C ASP A 92 -3.01 -7.42 2.74
N HIS A 93 -3.82 -7.01 1.75
CA HIS A 93 -4.52 -7.95 0.90
C HIS A 93 -3.57 -8.80 0.04
N ALA A 94 -2.45 -8.23 -0.41
CA ALA A 94 -1.41 -8.97 -1.11
C ALA A 94 -0.75 -10.02 -0.20
N CYS A 95 -0.44 -9.70 1.06
CA CYS A 95 0.02 -10.66 2.07
C CYS A 95 -0.97 -11.81 2.28
N ASN A 96 -2.25 -11.48 2.39
CA ASN A 96 -3.32 -12.46 2.51
C ASN A 96 -3.46 -13.38 1.28
N ILE A 97 -3.29 -12.83 0.07
CA ILE A 97 -3.26 -13.61 -1.17
C ILE A 97 -2.02 -14.52 -1.22
N ALA A 98 -0.84 -13.98 -0.92
CA ALA A 98 0.41 -14.72 -0.90
C ALA A 98 0.36 -15.91 0.08
N SER A 99 -0.19 -15.70 1.28
CA SER A 99 -0.42 -16.78 2.26
C SER A 99 -1.25 -17.93 1.67
N ARG A 100 -2.31 -17.61 0.91
CA ARG A 100 -3.16 -18.62 0.26
C ARG A 100 -2.44 -19.34 -0.88
N ILE A 101 -1.60 -18.63 -1.65
CA ILE A 101 -0.80 -19.23 -2.71
C ILE A 101 0.23 -20.21 -2.12
N ILE A 102 0.93 -19.80 -1.05
CA ILE A 102 1.87 -20.68 -0.33
C ILE A 102 1.16 -21.96 0.12
N TYR A 103 0.00 -21.82 0.77
CA TYR A 103 -0.80 -22.97 1.18
C TYR A 103 -1.22 -23.88 0.01
N MET A 104 -1.60 -23.29 -1.12
CA MET A 104 -1.98 -24.05 -2.31
C MET A 104 -0.82 -24.87 -2.88
N VAL A 105 0.41 -24.37 -2.79
CA VAL A 105 1.61 -25.04 -3.33
C VAL A 105 2.20 -26.06 -2.34
N THR A 106 2.23 -25.74 -1.04
CA THR A 106 2.93 -26.55 -0.02
C THR A 106 2.01 -27.41 0.83
N GLY A 107 0.72 -27.07 0.93
CA GLY A 107 -0.21 -27.64 1.90
C GLY A 107 -0.04 -27.12 3.33
N GLU A 108 0.91 -26.21 3.56
CA GLU A 108 1.23 -25.67 4.88
C GLU A 108 0.74 -24.23 5.03
N LYS A 109 0.03 -23.94 6.12
CA LYS A 109 -0.48 -22.59 6.37
C LYS A 109 0.63 -21.72 6.94
N ARG A 110 1.04 -20.70 6.19
CA ARG A 110 1.97 -19.65 6.64
C ARG A 110 1.23 -18.31 6.69
N LYS A 111 1.20 -17.68 7.86
CA LYS A 111 0.72 -16.29 7.99
C LYS A 111 1.89 -15.35 7.65
N LEU A 112 1.62 -14.29 6.89
CA LEU A 112 2.62 -13.28 6.49
C LEU A 112 2.41 -11.95 7.23
N GLU A 113 1.86 -12.05 8.45
CA GLU A 113 1.52 -10.97 9.39
C GLU A 113 1.79 -11.44 10.82
#